data_AF-A0A924UZW7-F1
#
_entry.id   AF-A0A924UZW7-F1
#
_cell.length_a   1.000
_cell.length_b   1.000
_cell.length_c   1.000
_cell.angle_alpha   90.00
_cell.angle_beta   90.00
_cell.angle_gamma   90.00
#
_symmetry.space_group_name_H-M   'P 1'
#
loop_
_entity.id
_entity.type
_entity.pdbx_description
1 polymer ?
#
loop_
_entity_poly.entity_id
_entity_poly.type
_entity_poly.pdbx_seq_one_letter_code
_entity_poly.pdbx_strand_id
1 'polypeptide(L)'
;MKKTIILFAFALISSIGFAQNGPKIVFSAKDNTIDYGRVTKNEDGSRDFTFTNTGNAPLIITNALSTCGCTVPTKPNEPIMPGKTGKITVKYNMAPGPIRKTITVESNAVNYE
;
A
#
# COMPACT_ATOMS: atom_id res chain seq x y z
N MET A 1 23.06 -19.69 -43.60
CA MET A 1 23.21 -20.05 -42.17
C MET A 1 23.71 -18.90 -41.30
N LYS A 2 24.63 -18.03 -41.73
CA LYS A 2 25.08 -16.87 -40.93
C LYS A 2 24.05 -15.71 -40.82
N LYS A 3 23.26 -15.46 -41.88
CA LYS A 3 22.22 -14.40 -41.88
C LYS A 3 20.97 -14.75 -41.05
N THR A 4 20.66 -16.03 -40.88
CA THR A 4 19.50 -16.51 -40.10
C THR A 4 19.75 -16.51 -38.59
N ILE A 5 21.01 -16.60 -38.15
CA ILE A 5 21.40 -16.49 -36.73
C ILE A 5 21.23 -15.05 -36.22
N ILE A 6 21.48 -14.06 -37.07
CA ILE A 6 21.36 -12.63 -36.72
C ILE A 6 19.90 -12.22 -36.51
N LEU A 7 18.95 -12.80 -37.28
CA LEU A 7 17.52 -12.54 -37.09
C LEU A 7 16.97 -13.11 -35.77
N PHE A 8 17.51 -14.24 -35.30
CA PHE A 8 17.10 -14.85 -34.04
C PHE A 8 17.63 -14.09 -32.80
N ALA A 9 18.79 -13.45 -32.92
CA ALA A 9 19.37 -12.64 -31.85
C ALA A 9 18.61 -11.31 -31.62
N PHE A 10 17.98 -10.76 -32.65
CA PHE A 10 17.24 -9.50 -32.55
C PHE A 10 15.87 -9.66 -31.87
N ALA A 11 15.26 -10.85 -31.94
CA ALA A 11 13.95 -11.15 -31.33
C ALA A 11 14.01 -11.40 -29.80
N LEU A 12 15.20 -11.62 -29.24
CA LEU A 12 15.40 -11.86 -27.80
C LEU A 12 15.52 -10.57 -26.97
N ILE A 13 15.66 -9.41 -27.61
CA ILE A 13 15.86 -8.13 -26.92
C ILE A 13 14.51 -7.45 -26.59
N SER A 14 13.41 -7.87 -27.24
CA SER A 14 12.07 -7.31 -27.04
C SER A 14 11.37 -7.71 -25.73
N SER A 15 11.97 -8.56 -24.90
CA SER A 15 11.38 -9.04 -23.64
C SER A 15 11.99 -8.43 -22.38
N ILE A 16 12.72 -7.32 -22.47
CA ILE A 16 13.04 -6.50 -21.27
C ILE A 16 11.74 -5.78 -20.88
N GLY A 17 10.87 -6.53 -20.21
CA GLY A 17 9.63 -6.02 -19.65
C GLY A 17 9.93 -4.83 -18.74
N PHE A 18 9.13 -3.78 -18.88
CA PHE A 18 9.18 -2.59 -18.04
C PHE A 18 8.91 -3.00 -16.58
N ALA A 19 9.94 -3.41 -15.84
CA ALA A 19 9.89 -3.39 -14.39
C ALA A 19 9.82 -1.91 -14.01
N GLN A 20 8.61 -1.41 -13.72
CA GLN A 20 8.44 -0.08 -13.12
C GLN A 20 9.33 -0.03 -11.87
N ASN A 21 10.45 0.66 -12.00
CA ASN A 21 11.44 0.90 -10.95
C ASN A 21 10.88 1.95 -10.00
N GLY A 22 11.04 1.72 -8.69
CA GLY A 22 10.56 2.61 -7.65
C GLY A 22 9.99 1.87 -6.44
N PRO A 23 9.64 2.63 -5.39
CA PRO A 23 8.93 2.08 -4.23
C PRO A 23 7.52 1.66 -4.64
N LYS A 24 7.03 0.56 -4.07
CA LYS A 24 5.67 0.08 -4.29
C LYS A 24 5.03 -0.22 -2.95
N ILE A 25 3.74 0.08 -2.80
CA ILE A 25 2.99 -0.21 -1.58
C ILE A 25 1.93 -1.27 -1.86
N VAL A 26 1.90 -2.33 -1.05
CA VAL A 26 0.86 -3.36 -1.12
C VAL A 26 0.32 -3.59 0.28
N PHE A 27 -0.98 -3.36 0.48
CA PHE A 27 -1.64 -3.64 1.75
C PHE A 27 -1.94 -5.14 1.87
N SER A 28 -1.81 -5.66 3.09
CA SER A 28 -2.13 -7.07 3.39
C SER A 28 -3.63 -7.34 3.44
N ALA A 29 -4.43 -6.30 3.70
CA ALA A 29 -5.88 -6.40 3.73
C ALA A 29 -6.43 -6.53 2.30
N LYS A 30 -7.35 -7.48 2.11
CA LYS A 30 -8.06 -7.65 0.84
C LYS A 30 -8.80 -6.36 0.48
N ASP A 31 -8.72 -5.94 -0.78
CA ASP A 31 -9.37 -4.74 -1.32
C ASP A 31 -9.06 -3.48 -0.50
N ASN A 32 -7.88 -3.42 0.14
CA ASN A 32 -7.46 -2.33 1.04
C ASN A 32 -8.49 -2.02 2.14
N THR A 33 -9.24 -3.03 2.59
CA THR A 33 -10.39 -2.86 3.49
C THR A 33 -10.28 -3.76 4.71
N ILE A 34 -10.49 -3.18 5.91
CA ILE A 34 -10.63 -3.93 7.16
C ILE A 34 -12.10 -3.88 7.58
N ASP A 35 -12.72 -5.05 7.70
CA ASP A 35 -14.04 -5.19 8.30
C ASP A 35 -13.90 -5.25 9.83
N TYR A 36 -14.58 -4.34 10.51
CA TYR A 36 -14.64 -4.34 11.97
C TYR A 36 -15.58 -5.43 12.51
N GLY A 37 -16.49 -5.94 11.67
CA GLY A 37 -17.55 -6.83 12.07
C GLY A 37 -18.53 -6.14 13.02
N ARG A 38 -19.07 -6.93 13.95
CA ARG A 38 -19.94 -6.42 15.02
C ARG A 38 -19.08 -6.05 16.22
N VAL A 39 -19.04 -4.75 16.52
CA VAL A 39 -18.30 -4.16 17.63
C VAL A 39 -19.26 -3.50 18.62
N THR A 40 -18.82 -3.36 19.87
CA THR A 40 -19.61 -2.72 20.92
C THR A 40 -19.19 -1.27 21.15
N LYS A 41 -20.12 -0.46 21.67
CA LYS A 41 -19.82 0.91 22.08
C LYS A 41 -18.74 0.86 23.18
N ASN A 42 -17.71 1.71 23.04
CA ASN A 42 -16.53 1.81 23.92
C ASN A 42 -15.47 0.70 23.77
N GLU A 43 -15.61 -0.22 22.83
CA GLU A 43 -14.53 -1.12 22.46
C GLU A 43 -13.34 -0.36 21.86
N ASP A 44 -12.13 -0.92 21.96
CA ASP A 44 -10.97 -0.34 21.29
C ASP A 44 -11.14 -0.42 19.76
N GLY A 45 -11.43 0.74 19.17
CA GLY A 45 -11.64 0.90 17.74
C GLY A 45 -10.37 0.95 16.90
N SER A 46 -9.22 0.59 17.46
CA SER A 46 -7.94 0.58 16.76
C SER A 46 -7.84 -0.58 15.77
N ARG A 47 -7.42 -0.30 14.54
CA ARG A 47 -7.07 -1.30 13.52
C ARG A 47 -5.79 -0.90 12.82
N ASP A 48 -4.95 -1.89 12.51
CA ASP A 48 -3.69 -1.70 11.81
C ASP A 48 -3.84 -2.12 10.34
N PHE A 49 -3.65 -1.16 9.44
CA PHE A 49 -3.44 -1.43 8.01
C PHE A 49 -1.97 -1.76 7.80
N THR A 50 -1.64 -3.04 7.75
CA THR A 50 -0.29 -3.51 7.43
C THR A 50 -0.05 -3.43 5.93
N PHE A 51 1.13 -2.97 5.54
CA PHE A 51 1.55 -2.90 4.14
C PHE A 51 3.02 -3.26 3.98
N THR A 52 3.40 -3.75 2.80
CA THR A 52 4.78 -4.11 2.47
C THR A 52 5.29 -3.26 1.32
N ASN A 53 6.55 -2.81 1.41
CA ASN A 53 7.25 -2.22 0.27
C ASN A 53 7.71 -3.33 -0.67
N THR A 54 6.96 -3.59 -1.74
CA THR A 54 7.30 -4.60 -2.76
C THR A 54 8.15 -4.04 -3.90
N GLY A 55 8.54 -2.77 -3.81
CA GLY A 55 9.41 -2.09 -4.76
C GLY A 55 10.90 -2.34 -4.51
N ASN A 56 11.73 -1.57 -5.19
CA ASN A 56 13.20 -1.65 -5.11
C ASN A 56 13.86 -0.36 -4.60
N ALA A 57 13.08 0.59 -4.10
CA ALA A 57 13.55 1.82 -3.47
C ALA A 57 12.80 2.09 -2.15
N PRO A 58 13.31 2.94 -1.25
CA PRO A 58 12.64 3.27 0.01
C PRO A 58 11.26 3.90 -0.21
N LEU A 59 10.25 3.35 0.47
CA LEU A 59 8.87 3.84 0.46
C LEU A 59 8.68 4.84 1.62
N ILE A 60 8.18 6.03 1.30
CA ILE A 60 7.94 7.10 2.26
C ILE A 60 6.43 7.36 2.29
N ILE A 61 5.83 7.25 3.47
CA ILE A 61 4.45 7.68 3.70
C ILE A 61 4.48 9.15 4.12
N THR A 62 4.08 10.04 3.21
CA THR A 62 4.08 11.48 3.45
C THR A 62 2.92 11.89 4.33
N ASN A 63 1.75 11.27 4.14
CA ASN A 63 0.55 11.61 4.88
C ASN A 63 -0.43 10.44 5.03
N ALA A 64 -1.26 10.51 6.05
CA ALA A 64 -2.43 9.65 6.22
C ALA A 64 -3.59 10.53 6.68
N LEU A 65 -4.63 10.63 5.87
CA LEU A 65 -5.74 11.56 6.05
C LEU A 65 -7.04 10.78 6.25
N SER A 66 -7.87 11.21 7.19
CA SER A 66 -9.20 10.66 7.38
C SER A 66 -10.27 11.64 6.88
N THR A 67 -11.36 11.11 6.34
CA THR A 67 -12.49 11.93 5.84
C THR A 67 -13.25 12.65 6.95
N CYS A 68 -13.07 12.27 8.21
CA CYS A 68 -13.74 12.88 9.35
C CYS A 68 -12.85 12.83 10.59
N GLY A 69 -12.78 13.93 11.34
CA GLY A 69 -11.87 14.12 12.48
C GLY A 69 -12.06 13.16 13.67
N CYS A 70 -12.98 12.20 13.61
CA CYS A 70 -13.14 11.13 14.59
C CYS A 70 -12.19 9.93 14.36
N THR A 71 -11.27 10.04 13.41
CA THR A 71 -10.30 9.00 13.08
C THR A 71 -8.91 9.60 12.93
N VAL A 72 -7.99 9.23 13.82
CA VAL A 72 -6.60 9.71 13.79
C VAL A 72 -5.73 8.56 13.28
N PRO A 73 -5.26 8.63 12.03
CA PRO A 73 -4.29 7.66 11.52
C PRO A 73 -2.88 7.99 12.01
N THR A 74 -2.17 6.98 12.51
CA THR A 74 -0.74 7.05 12.83
C THR A 74 0.04 6.35 11.72
N LYS A 75 0.99 7.06 11.11
CA LYS A 75 1.85 6.55 10.03
C LYS A 75 3.30 6.36 10.53
N PRO A 76 4.12 5.55 9.85
CA PRO A 76 5.56 5.55 10.12
C PRO A 76 6.20 6.89 9.74
N ASN A 77 7.21 7.28 10.51
CA ASN A 77 8.02 8.48 10.23
C ASN A 77 9.27 8.14 9.41
N GLU A 78 9.74 6.91 9.50
CA GLU A 78 10.92 6.44 8.78
C GLU A 78 10.54 5.82 7.43
N PRO A 79 11.43 5.90 6.43
CA PRO A 79 11.27 5.18 5.17
C PRO A 79 11.20 3.66 5.38
N ILE A 80 10.29 3.01 4.67
CA ILE A 80 10.15 1.56 4.66
C ILE A 80 11.04 0.99 3.55
N MET A 81 12.09 0.29 3.93
CA MET A 81 13.04 -0.31 2.98
C MET A 81 12.39 -1.41 2.11
N PRO A 82 12.92 -1.70 0.91
CA PRO A 82 12.47 -2.81 0.07
C PRO A 82 12.31 -4.13 0.83
N GLY A 83 11.18 -4.81 0.63
CA GLY A 83 10.81 -6.07 1.29
C GLY A 83 10.41 -5.92 2.76
N LYS A 84 10.43 -4.71 3.33
CA LYS A 84 10.00 -4.46 4.72
C LYS A 84 8.53 -4.06 4.78
N THR A 85 7.97 -4.29 5.96
CA THR A 85 6.57 -4.03 6.28
C THR A 85 6.43 -2.84 7.19
N GLY A 86 5.46 -1.98 6.91
CA GLY A 86 5.02 -0.88 7.75
C GLY A 86 3.55 -1.06 8.17
N LYS A 87 3.06 -0.15 9.00
CA LYS A 87 1.65 -0.14 9.41
C LYS A 87 1.09 1.28 9.54
N ILE A 88 -0.19 1.44 9.19
CA ILE A 88 -0.97 2.63 9.48
C ILE A 88 -2.02 2.25 10.52
N THR A 89 -1.93 2.80 11.72
CA THR A 89 -2.88 2.51 12.80
C THR A 89 -4.01 3.52 12.75
N VAL A 90 -5.24 3.04 12.67
CA VAL A 90 -6.46 3.84 12.56
C VAL A 90 -7.29 3.62 13.81
N LYS A 91 -7.55 4.69 14.56
CA LYS A 91 -8.42 4.63 15.74
C LYS A 91 -9.78 5.25 15.43
N TYR A 92 -10.81 4.40 15.35
CA TYR A 92 -12.19 4.83 15.14
C TYR A 92 -12.93 5.00 16.47
N ASN A 93 -13.74 6.06 16.59
CA ASN A 93 -14.66 6.22 17.73
C ASN A 93 -15.94 5.40 17.49
N MET A 94 -16.14 4.34 18.30
CA MET A 94 -17.22 3.34 18.19
C MET A 94 -18.62 3.87 18.53
N ALA A 95 -19.07 4.87 17.78
CA ALA A 95 -20.44 5.37 17.83
C ALA A 95 -21.42 4.32 17.27
N PRO A 96 -22.61 4.17 17.87
CA PRO A 96 -23.63 3.25 17.37
C PRO A 96 -24.04 3.56 15.92
N GLY A 97 -24.22 2.51 15.11
CA GLY A 97 -24.65 2.60 13.72
C GLY A 97 -23.66 1.94 12.74
N PRO A 98 -23.98 1.92 11.44
CA PRO A 98 -23.06 1.40 10.43
C PRO A 98 -21.81 2.28 10.31
N ILE A 99 -20.66 1.64 10.11
CA ILE A 99 -19.37 2.31 9.98
C ILE A 99 -18.83 2.07 8.57
N ARG A 100 -18.55 3.16 7.85
CA ARG A 100 -17.78 3.13 6.60
C ARG A 100 -16.94 4.38 6.51
N LYS A 101 -15.63 4.22 6.61
CA LYS A 101 -14.65 5.32 6.62
C LYS A 101 -13.52 5.02 5.64
N THR A 102 -13.04 6.07 4.98
CA THR A 102 -11.94 5.99 4.04
C THR A 102 -10.74 6.74 4.62
N ILE A 103 -9.57 6.12 4.50
CA ILE A 103 -8.29 6.73 4.83
C ILE A 103 -7.52 6.91 3.53
N THR A 104 -7.09 8.13 3.26
CA THR A 104 -6.22 8.45 2.12
C THR A 104 -4.78 8.38 2.59
N VAL A 105 -3.96 7.60 1.89
CA VAL A 105 -2.53 7.47 2.16
C VAL A 105 -1.76 8.13 1.04
N GLU A 106 -0.97 9.14 1.37
CA GLU A 106 -0.08 9.80 0.43
C GLU A 106 1.32 9.22 0.59
N SER A 107 1.95 8.87 -0.53
CA SER A 107 3.28 8.27 -0.54
C SER A 107 4.01 8.55 -1.85
N ASN A 108 5.30 8.21 -1.88
CA ASN A 108 6.10 8.24 -3.12
C ASN A 108 5.96 6.94 -3.96
N ALA A 109 5.01 6.06 -3.64
CA ALA A 109 4.80 4.81 -4.37
C ALA A 109 4.42 5.05 -5.84
N VAL A 110 4.95 4.23 -6.75
CA VAL A 110 4.72 4.38 -8.19
C VAL A 110 3.55 3.54 -8.72
N ASN A 111 3.01 2.64 -7.89
CA ASN A 111 1.83 1.83 -8.22
C ASN A 111 0.56 2.54 -7.76
N TYR A 112 0.27 3.70 -8.35
CA TYR A 112 -1.05 4.32 -8.23
C TYR A 112 -2.05 3.53 -9.09
N GLU A 113 -3.14 3.11 -8.48
CA GLU A 113 -4.34 2.62 -9.19
C GLU A 113 -5.30 3.78 -9.44
#